data_AF-A0A258YNC0-F1
#
_entry.id   AF-A0A258YNC0-F1
#
_cell.length_a   1.000
_cell.length_b   1.000
_cell.length_c   1.000
_cell.angle_alpha   90.00
_cell.angle_beta   90.00
_cell.angle_gamma   90.00
#
_symmetry.space_group_name_H-M   'P 1'
#
loop_
_entity.id
_entity.type
_entity.pdbx_description
1 polymer ?
#
loop_
_entity_poly.entity_id
_entity_poly.type
_entity_poly.pdbx_seq_one_letter_code
_entity_poly.pdbx_strand_id
1 'polypeptide(L)'
;QNVDFNHRTLKSYIDPRFYGKLEIEAGAYAQKIKADNASTFMAIAMVMPDEAKQRIAVQGVLNTYLGDSRTSQVNKTYVFQFAQRGGRVLLTGMREGKNAARPFEEITAP
;
A
#
# COMPACT_ATOMS: atom_id res chain seq x y z
N GLN A 1 -15.69 -5.57 7.00
CA GLN A 1 -15.29 -4.14 6.93
C GLN A 1 -15.27 -3.72 5.47
N ASN A 2 -15.96 -2.63 5.10
CA ASN A 2 -16.16 -2.20 3.71
C ASN A 2 -14.95 -1.41 3.17
N VAL A 3 -14.59 -1.61 1.91
CA VAL A 3 -13.54 -0.88 1.16
C VAL A 3 -13.68 0.64 1.29
N ASP A 4 -14.91 1.16 1.34
CA ASP A 4 -15.20 2.59 1.49
C ASP A 4 -14.79 3.15 2.86
N PHE A 5 -14.89 2.34 3.92
CA PHE A 5 -14.46 2.73 5.25
C PHE A 5 -12.92 2.77 5.34
N ASN A 6 -12.25 1.78 4.75
CA ASN A 6 -10.79 1.75 4.68
C ASN A 6 -10.24 2.89 3.81
N HIS A 7 -10.92 3.21 2.70
CA HIS A 7 -10.56 4.31 1.82
C HIS A 7 -10.72 5.68 2.51
N ARG A 8 -11.82 5.91 3.25
CA ARG A 8 -12.00 7.14 4.05
C ARG A 8 -10.96 7.28 5.17
N THR A 9 -10.61 6.18 5.82
CA THR A 9 -9.59 6.19 6.89
C THR A 9 -8.20 6.44 6.31
N LEU A 10 -7.87 5.87 5.15
CA LEU A 10 -6.59 6.15 4.49
C LEU A 10 -6.47 7.63 4.10
N LYS A 11 -7.57 8.26 3.64
CA LYS A 11 -7.61 9.68 3.29
C LYS A 11 -7.20 10.62 4.42
N SER A 12 -7.44 10.27 5.70
CA SER A 12 -6.99 11.13 6.82
C SER A 12 -5.49 11.11 7.07
N TYR A 13 -4.76 10.15 6.50
CA TYR A 13 -3.30 9.99 6.69
C TYR A 13 -2.47 10.37 5.45
N ILE A 14 -3.12 10.71 4.34
CA ILE A 14 -2.46 11.10 3.10
C ILE A 14 -2.28 12.63 3.06
N ASP A 15 -1.12 13.10 2.62
CA ASP A 15 -0.90 14.53 2.37
C ASP A 15 -1.79 15.01 1.19
N PRO A 16 -2.56 16.10 1.35
CA PRO A 16 -3.47 16.59 0.32
C PRO A 16 -2.87 16.84 -1.06
N ARG A 17 -1.57 17.17 -1.14
CA ARG A 17 -0.86 17.42 -2.41
C ARG A 17 -0.67 16.14 -3.22
N PHE A 18 -0.74 14.99 -2.55
CA PHE A 18 -0.60 13.69 -3.16
C PHE A 18 -1.94 12.99 -3.40
N TYR A 19 -3.08 13.61 -3.02
CA TYR A 19 -4.41 13.06 -3.25
C TYR A 19 -4.60 12.60 -4.69
N GLY A 20 -4.27 13.42 -5.71
CA GLY A 20 -4.47 13.01 -7.10
C GLY A 20 -3.71 11.73 -7.51
N LYS A 21 -2.42 11.63 -7.17
CA LYS A 21 -1.59 10.47 -7.56
C LYS A 21 -1.95 9.21 -6.76
N LEU A 22 -2.08 9.34 -5.43
CA LEU A 22 -2.44 8.23 -4.56
C LEU A 22 -3.91 7.80 -4.74
N GLU A 23 -4.82 8.70 -5.11
CA GLU A 23 -6.22 8.36 -5.43
C GLU A 23 -6.35 7.71 -6.80
N ILE A 24 -5.52 8.06 -7.79
CA ILE A 24 -5.44 7.31 -9.06
C ILE A 24 -4.92 5.89 -8.81
N GLU A 25 -3.81 5.76 -8.07
CA GLU A 25 -3.21 4.45 -7.78
C GLU A 25 -4.11 3.60 -6.87
N ALA A 26 -4.66 4.16 -5.78
CA ALA A 26 -5.55 3.43 -4.88
C ALA A 26 -6.97 3.26 -5.43
N GLY A 27 -7.47 4.21 -6.21
CA GLY A 27 -8.81 4.20 -6.80
C GLY A 27 -8.96 3.20 -7.93
N ALA A 28 -7.95 3.06 -8.80
CA ALA A 28 -7.93 2.00 -9.81
C ALA A 28 -7.99 0.60 -9.18
N TYR A 29 -7.27 0.40 -8.06
CA TYR A 29 -7.35 -0.83 -7.28
C TYR A 29 -8.71 -1.01 -6.61
N ALA A 30 -9.29 0.04 -6.02
CA ALA A 30 -10.57 -0.03 -5.32
C ALA A 30 -11.76 -0.30 -6.26
N GLN A 31 -11.77 0.28 -7.47
CA GLN A 31 -12.81 0.02 -8.48
C GLN A 31 -12.78 -1.42 -8.97
N LYS A 32 -11.58 -1.98 -9.18
CA LYS A 32 -11.41 -3.39 -9.59
C LYS A 32 -11.89 -4.36 -8.51
N ILE A 33 -11.55 -4.10 -7.24
CA ILE A 33 -12.01 -4.88 -6.07
C ILE A 33 -13.55 -4.87 -5.97
N LYS A 34 -14.19 -3.72 -6.20
CA LYS A 34 -15.65 -3.58 -6.16
C LYS A 34 -16.36 -4.26 -7.34
N ALA A 35 -15.81 -4.14 -8.55
CA ALA A 35 -16.39 -4.72 -9.76
C ALA A 35 -16.37 -6.26 -9.72
N ASP A 36 -15.32 -6.84 -9.15
CA ASP A 36 -15.10 -8.28 -9.19
C ASP A 36 -15.75 -9.04 -8.01
N ASN A 37 -16.49 -8.37 -7.11
CA ASN A 37 -16.88 -8.95 -5.79
C ASN A 37 -15.68 -9.59 -5.05
N ALA A 38 -14.48 -9.12 -5.38
CA ALA A 38 -13.25 -9.69 -4.90
C ALA A 38 -12.89 -9.00 -3.59
N SER A 39 -12.47 -9.76 -2.59
CA SER A 39 -11.87 -9.20 -1.39
C SER A 39 -10.37 -9.48 -1.41
N THR A 40 -9.58 -8.41 -1.29
CA THR A 40 -8.13 -8.51 -1.23
C THR A 40 -7.65 -8.03 0.13
N PHE A 41 -6.91 -8.87 0.84
CA PHE A 41 -6.25 -8.47 2.07
C PHE A 41 -4.81 -8.97 2.11
N MET A 42 -3.95 -8.20 2.75
CA MET A 42 -2.56 -8.59 2.94
C MET A 42 -2.36 -9.16 4.34
N ALA A 43 -1.96 -10.42 4.41
CA ALA A 43 -1.48 -11.03 5.65
C ALA A 43 -0.02 -10.59 5.87
N ILE A 44 0.19 -9.65 6.78
CA ILE A 44 1.53 -9.09 7.06
C ILE A 44 2.39 -10.15 7.73
N ALA A 45 3.58 -10.37 7.17
CA ALA A 45 4.59 -11.27 7.71
C ALA A 45 5.77 -10.53 8.32
N MET A 46 6.16 -9.39 7.76
CA MET A 46 7.33 -8.62 8.21
C MET A 46 7.14 -7.13 7.94
N VAL A 47 7.68 -6.31 8.85
CA VAL A 47 7.83 -4.86 8.67
C VAL A 47 9.28 -4.50 8.91
N MET A 48 9.91 -3.83 7.94
CA MET A 48 11.29 -3.35 8.03
C MET A 48 11.30 -1.82 8.01
N PRO A 49 11.92 -1.15 8.98
CA PRO A 49 12.06 0.30 8.97
C PRO A 49 13.35 0.76 8.26
N ASP A 50 13.29 1.92 7.62
CA ASP A 50 14.44 2.76 7.23
C ASP A 50 14.18 4.16 7.81
N GLU A 51 14.60 4.32 9.06
CA GLU A 51 14.32 5.50 9.88
C GLU A 51 14.97 6.76 9.31
N ALA A 52 16.17 6.64 8.75
CA ALA A 52 16.93 7.74 8.16
C ALA A 52 16.16 8.41 7.00
N LYS A 53 15.38 7.63 6.25
CA LYS A 53 14.55 8.12 5.13
C LYS A 53 13.06 8.16 5.44
N GLN A 54 12.67 7.95 6.71
CA GLN A 54 11.29 7.91 7.19
C GLN A 54 10.39 7.01 6.33
N ARG A 55 10.80 5.77 6.09
CA ARG A 55 10.04 4.82 5.29
C ARG A 55 10.02 3.43 5.91
N ILE A 56 9.01 2.65 5.58
CA ILE A 56 8.88 1.25 5.99
C ILE A 56 8.62 0.37 4.78
N ALA A 57 9.11 -0.86 4.83
CA ALA A 57 8.72 -1.93 3.93
C ALA A 57 7.83 -2.91 4.67
N VAL A 58 6.66 -3.20 4.11
CA VAL A 58 5.70 -4.19 4.62
C VAL A 58 5.70 -5.36 3.65
N GLN A 59 6.01 -6.55 4.18
CA GLN A 59 6.01 -7.79 3.43
C GLN A 59 4.94 -8.72 3.95
N GLY A 60 4.41 -9.52 3.04
CA GLY A 60 3.36 -10.45 3.39
C GLY A 60 2.75 -11.09 2.17
N VAL A 61 1.65 -11.77 2.43
CA VAL A 61 0.91 -12.51 1.43
C VAL A 61 -0.34 -11.71 1.09
N LEU A 62 -0.43 -11.23 -0.15
CA LEU A 62 -1.65 -10.67 -0.69
C LEU A 62 -2.58 -11.81 -1.08
N ASN A 63 -3.67 -11.97 -0.33
CA ASN A 63 -4.70 -12.95 -0.64
C ASN A 63 -5.85 -12.23 -1.34
N THR A 64 -6.31 -12.81 -2.44
CA THR A 64 -7.53 -12.38 -3.15
C THR A 64 -8.54 -13.51 -3.08
N TYR A 65 -9.78 -13.18 -2.72
CA TYR A 65 -10.92 -14.08 -2.67
C TYR A 65 -12.01 -13.59 -3.60
N LEU A 66 -12.73 -14.52 -4.22
CA LEU A 66 -14.01 -14.28 -4.88
C LEU A 66 -15.08 -15.02 -4.08
N GLY A 67 -15.91 -14.28 -3.33
CA GLY A 67 -16.74 -14.88 -2.28
C GLY A 67 -15.87 -15.57 -1.22
N ASP A 68 -16.15 -16.85 -0.93
CA ASP A 68 -15.38 -17.66 0.03
C ASP A 68 -14.18 -18.39 -0.59
N SER A 69 -14.04 -18.35 -1.92
CA SER A 69 -12.97 -19.06 -2.62
C SER A 69 -11.74 -18.18 -2.78
N ARG A 70 -10.57 -18.66 -2.31
CA ARG A 70 -9.29 -17.97 -2.51
C ARG A 70 -8.83 -18.17 -3.96
N THR A 71 -8.78 -17.08 -4.72
CA THR A 71 -8.42 -17.09 -6.14
C THR A 71 -6.97 -16.71 -6.40
N SER A 72 -6.32 -16.00 -5.47
CA SER A 72 -4.91 -15.65 -5.60
C SER A 72 -4.20 -15.56 -4.26
N GLN A 73 -2.93 -15.92 -4.26
CA GLN A 73 -2.03 -15.81 -3.13
C GLN A 73 -0.64 -15.43 -3.65
N VAL A 74 -0.22 -14.19 -3.41
CA VAL A 74 1.05 -13.67 -3.94
C VAL A 74 1.84 -12.99 -2.84
N ASN A 75 3.12 -13.35 -2.72
CA ASN A 75 4.04 -12.63 -1.84
C ASN A 75 4.28 -11.24 -2.41
N LYS A 76 4.02 -10.21 -1.61
CA LYS A 76 4.17 -8.81 -1.99
C LYS A 76 5.02 -8.09 -0.96
N THR A 77 5.74 -7.09 -1.45
CA THR A 77 6.44 -6.11 -0.63
C THR A 77 5.92 -4.74 -1.03
N TYR A 78 5.50 -3.93 -0.08
CA TYR A 78 5.14 -2.54 -0.30
C TYR A 78 6.05 -1.63 0.53
N VAL A 79 6.49 -0.53 -0.06
CA VAL A 79 7.25 0.50 0.64
C VAL A 79 6.37 1.74 0.78
N PHE A 80 6.28 2.22 2.01
CA PHE A 80 5.55 3.42 2.39
C PHE A 80 6.54 4.46 2.89
N GLN A 81 6.46 5.68 2.38
CA GLN A 81 7.30 6.78 2.79
C GLN A 81 6.48 7.86 3.48
N PHE A 82 7.05 8.40 4.54
CA PHE A 82 6.42 9.38 5.40
C PHE A 82 7.24 10.67 5.44
N ALA A 83 6.57 11.76 5.78
CA ALA A 83 7.24 13.01 6.14
C ALA A 83 6.48 13.71 7.26
N GLN A 84 7.21 14.42 8.11
CA GLN A 84 6.62 15.35 9.07
C GLN A 84 6.31 16.70 8.39
N ARG A 85 5.05 17.11 8.45
CA ARG A 85 4.56 18.41 7.95
C ARG A 85 3.56 18.99 8.94
N GLY A 86 3.83 20.19 9.45
CA GLY A 86 2.93 20.87 10.39
C GLY A 86 2.64 20.05 11.67
N GLY A 87 3.64 19.33 12.20
CA GLY A 87 3.50 18.50 13.39
C GLY A 87 2.75 17.17 13.19
N ARG A 88 2.48 16.78 11.95
CA ARG A 88 1.82 15.50 11.62
C ARG A 88 2.74 14.64 10.75
N VAL A 89 2.72 13.33 10.99
CA VAL A 89 3.31 12.34 10.09
C VAL A 89 2.30 12.07 8.97
N LEU A 90 2.70 12.35 7.74
CA LEU A 90 1.87 12.15 6.54
C LEU A 90 2.51 11.10 5.65
N LEU A 91 1.68 10.27 5.01
CA LEU A 91 2.12 9.38 3.94
C LEU A 91 2.37 10.22 2.68
N THR A 92 3.60 10.18 2.18
CA THR A 92 4.06 10.97 1.01
C THR A 92 4.43 10.10 -0.19
N GLY A 93 4.54 8.79 -0.01
CA GLY A 93 4.81 7.87 -1.11
C GLY A 93 4.40 6.44 -0.79
N MET A 94 3.97 5.71 -1.82
CA MET A 94 3.73 4.28 -1.77
C MET A 94 4.27 3.67 -3.06
N ARG A 95 4.92 2.52 -2.96
CA ARG A 95 5.33 1.73 -4.14
C ARG A 95 5.38 0.25 -3.82
N GLU A 96 5.26 -0.59 -4.84
CA GLU A 96 5.61 -2.01 -4.71
C GLU A 96 7.15 -2.16 -4.69
N GLY A 97 7.68 -2.94 -3.76
CA GLY A 97 9.07 -3.33 -3.70
C GLY A 97 9.32 -4.52 -4.64
N LYS A 98 10.34 -4.40 -5.50
CA LYS A 98 10.66 -5.43 -6.50
C LYS A 98 11.47 -6.61 -5.94
N ASN A 99 12.21 -6.38 -4.86
CA ASN A 99 13.03 -7.39 -4.19
C ASN A 99 12.68 -7.42 -2.70
N ALA A 100 12.27 -8.58 -2.20
CA ALA A 100 11.95 -8.75 -0.79
C ALA A 100 13.19 -8.62 0.12
N ALA A 101 14.36 -9.11 -0.30
CA ALA A 101 15.58 -8.99 0.50
C ALA A 101 16.12 -7.54 0.52
N ARG A 102 15.77 -6.74 -0.49
CA ARG A 102 16.22 -5.36 -0.65
C ARG A 102 15.04 -4.45 -1.00
N PRO A 103 14.10 -4.26 -0.07
CA PRO A 103 12.82 -3.60 -0.37
C PRO A 103 12.99 -2.12 -0.75
N PHE A 104 14.05 -1.51 -0.23
CA PHE A 104 14.34 -0.08 -0.34
C PHE A 104 15.19 0.33 -1.54
N GLU A 105 15.71 -0.62 -2.31
CA GLU A 105 16.40 -0.30 -3.56
C GLU A 105 15.42 0.42 -4.50
N GLU A 106 15.86 1.59 -4.99
CA GLU A 106 15.19 2.31 -6.05
C GLU A 106 15.74 1.81 -7.39
N ILE A 107 14.90 1.76 -8.42
CA ILE A 107 15.39 1.48 -9.76
C ILE A 107 16.09 2.74 -10.22
N THR A 108 17.41 2.76 -10.14
CA THR A 108 18.18 3.70 -10.97
C THR A 108 17.92 3.25 -12.40
N ALA A 109 17.12 4.01 -13.15
CA ALA A 109 17.06 3.79 -14.59
C ALA A 109 18.48 3.96 -15.14
N PRO A 110 18.94 3.07 -16.05
CA PRO A 110 20.22 3.26 -16.73
C PRO A 110 20.22 4.54 -17.57
#